data_AF-A0A1H6XBS6-F1
#
_entry.id   AF-A0A1H6XBS6-F1
#
_cell.length_a   1.000
_cell.length_b   1.000
_cell.length_c   1.000
_cell.angle_alpha   90.00
_cell.angle_beta   90.00
_cell.angle_gamma   90.00
#
_symmetry.space_group_name_H-M   'P 1'
#
loop_
_entity.id
_entity.type
_entity.pdbx_description
1 polymer ?
#
loop_
_entity_poly.entity_id
_entity_poly.type
_entity_poly.pdbx_seq_one_letter_code
_entity_poly.pdbx_strand_id
1 'polypeptide(L)'
;MFRSLVLPAAVFAAMVPASAMAQSQAESGQPPQRIRQVTLTGDEKCPTAAADEIVVCSRLDPNEQFRVPKQLRRPPEVPAQNQSWVNRAATVDRVGRVAGGLPNTCSPVGAGGATGCGVAAGQAWAAERQQARREQEAGAPETRTDIDVEEEPQR
;
A
#
# COMPACT_ATOMS: atom_id res chain seq x y z
N MET A 1 -24.91 83.68 2.68
CA MET A 1 -24.23 83.71 4.00
C MET A 1 -22.88 83.03 3.83
N PHE A 2 -21.82 83.79 4.07
CA PHE A 2 -20.43 83.42 3.84
C PHE A 2 -19.93 82.40 4.87
N ARG A 3 -19.07 81.46 4.43
CA ARG A 3 -17.76 81.22 5.07
C ARG A 3 -16.92 80.21 4.29
N SER A 4 -15.90 80.74 3.62
CA SER A 4 -14.66 80.01 3.28
C SER A 4 -13.78 79.91 4.53
N LEU A 5 -13.04 78.82 4.71
CA LEU A 5 -11.64 78.80 5.19
C LEU A 5 -11.14 77.33 5.13
N VAL A 6 -10.21 76.99 4.21
CA VAL A 6 -8.75 76.85 4.39
C VAL A 6 -8.30 75.40 4.63
N LEU A 7 -7.42 74.96 3.72
CA LEU A 7 -6.63 73.73 3.73
C LEU A 7 -5.68 73.68 4.95
N PRO A 8 -5.28 72.47 5.39
CA PRO A 8 -3.85 72.20 5.35
C PRO A 8 -3.50 70.80 4.79
N ALA A 9 -2.37 70.77 4.09
CA ALA A 9 -1.67 69.55 3.68
C ALA A 9 -1.07 68.84 4.90
N ALA A 10 -1.14 67.50 4.94
CA ALA A 10 -0.13 66.68 5.61
C ALA A 10 -0.21 65.19 5.20
N VAL A 11 0.81 64.79 4.43
CA VAL A 11 1.64 63.60 4.64
C VAL A 11 0.97 62.21 4.60
N PHE A 12 1.19 61.57 3.45
CA PHE A 12 1.18 60.12 3.23
C PHE A 12 2.12 59.39 4.20
N ALA A 13 1.61 58.40 4.94
CA ALA A 13 2.41 57.38 5.61
C ALA A 13 1.77 56.01 5.34
N ALA A 14 2.28 55.32 4.33
CA ALA A 14 1.91 53.95 4.00
C ALA A 14 2.51 53.00 5.05
N MET A 15 1.65 52.28 5.78
CA MET A 15 2.04 51.05 6.47
C MET A 15 2.29 49.97 5.42
N VAL A 16 3.52 49.46 5.36
CA VAL A 16 3.88 48.25 4.59
C VAL A 16 4.02 47.09 5.59
N PRO A 17 3.36 45.94 5.37
CA PRO A 17 3.55 44.74 6.19
C PRO A 17 4.90 44.08 5.90
N ALA A 18 5.62 43.71 6.95
CA ALA A 18 6.83 42.90 6.89
C ALA A 18 6.46 41.42 6.67
N SER A 19 6.34 41.02 5.41
CA SER A 19 6.26 39.61 4.99
C SER A 19 7.08 39.42 3.72
N ALA A 20 8.42 39.50 3.85
CA ALA A 20 9.35 39.39 2.74
C ALA A 20 10.47 38.39 3.04
N MET A 21 10.10 37.13 3.31
CA MET A 21 11.04 35.98 3.29
C MET A 21 10.40 34.81 2.52
N ALA A 22 9.80 35.08 1.35
CA ALA A 22 9.30 34.04 0.44
C ALA A 22 9.35 34.42 -1.05
N GLN A 23 9.86 35.61 -1.41
CA GLN A 23 9.74 36.17 -2.76
C GLN A 23 11.06 36.36 -3.52
N SER A 24 12.18 35.77 -3.07
CA SER A 24 13.45 35.99 -3.77
C SER A 24 13.60 35.25 -5.10
N GLN A 25 12.71 34.30 -5.44
CA GLN A 25 12.77 33.55 -6.70
C GLN A 25 11.74 33.99 -7.75
N ALA A 26 10.81 34.88 -7.41
CA ALA A 26 9.83 35.42 -8.36
C ALA A 26 10.32 36.69 -9.09
N GLU A 27 11.47 37.24 -8.69
CA GLU A 27 11.99 38.53 -9.17
C GLU A 27 12.90 38.41 -10.42
N SER A 28 13.42 37.22 -10.73
CA SER A 28 14.43 37.09 -11.80
C SER A 28 13.86 36.98 -13.21
N GLY A 29 12.55 36.84 -13.41
CA GLY A 29 11.92 36.78 -14.74
C GLY A 29 12.38 35.63 -15.66
N GLN A 30 13.31 34.79 -15.20
CA GLN A 30 13.89 33.68 -15.93
C GLN A 30 13.16 32.39 -15.55
N PRO A 31 12.69 31.60 -16.52
CA PRO A 31 12.09 30.31 -16.22
C PRO A 31 13.11 29.41 -15.51
N PRO A 32 12.69 28.65 -14.48
CA PRO A 32 13.57 27.76 -13.75
C PRO A 32 14.22 26.76 -14.71
N GLN A 33 15.53 26.56 -14.59
CA GLN A 33 16.30 25.67 -15.48
C GLN A 33 16.00 24.19 -15.21
N ARG A 34 15.59 23.84 -13.98
CA ARG A 34 15.25 22.47 -13.59
C ARG A 34 14.16 22.42 -12.52
N ILE A 35 13.19 21.52 -12.69
CA ILE A 35 12.16 21.20 -11.68
C ILE A 35 12.37 19.75 -11.24
N ARG A 36 12.52 19.52 -9.94
CA ARG A 36 12.62 18.17 -9.35
C ARG A 36 11.47 17.92 -8.42
N GLN A 37 10.67 16.92 -8.77
CA GLN A 37 9.56 16.45 -7.94
C GLN A 37 10.05 15.29 -7.07
N VAL A 38 9.90 15.42 -5.75
CA VAL A 38 10.31 14.39 -4.79
C VAL A 38 9.07 13.94 -4.02
N THR A 39 8.79 12.64 -4.06
CA THR A 39 7.74 12.03 -3.23
C THR A 39 8.39 11.51 -1.95
N LEU A 40 8.03 12.10 -0.82
CA LEU A 40 8.56 11.75 0.50
C LEU A 40 7.70 10.63 1.12
N THR A 41 8.34 9.66 1.76
CA THR A 41 7.67 8.59 2.49
C THR A 41 7.79 8.84 4.00
N GLY A 42 6.66 8.88 4.71
CA GLY A 42 6.67 9.12 6.16
C GLY A 42 7.15 10.52 6.56
N ASP A 43 8.11 10.59 7.49
CA ASP A 43 8.61 11.83 8.10
C ASP A 43 9.95 12.35 7.51
N GLU A 44 10.30 11.91 6.30
CA GLU A 44 11.51 12.38 5.61
C GLU A 44 11.47 13.88 5.34
N LYS A 45 12.61 14.56 5.55
CA LYS A 45 12.74 16.01 5.28
C LYS A 45 12.94 16.27 3.79
N CYS A 46 12.24 17.27 3.27
CA CYS A 46 12.41 17.74 1.90
C CYS A 46 13.86 18.24 1.68
N PRO A 47 14.59 17.76 0.65
CA PRO A 47 15.96 18.18 0.39
C PRO A 47 16.02 19.66 -0.04
N THR A 48 17.07 20.37 0.39
CA THR A 48 17.29 21.77 0.03
C THR A 48 17.53 21.92 -1.47
N ALA A 49 16.90 22.91 -2.09
CA ALA A 49 17.08 23.22 -3.51
C ALA A 49 18.47 23.83 -3.80
N ALA A 50 19.08 23.45 -4.92
CA ALA A 50 20.27 24.11 -5.45
C ALA A 50 19.88 25.48 -6.07
N ALA A 51 20.86 26.35 -6.31
CA ALA A 51 20.63 27.75 -6.72
C ALA A 51 19.74 27.91 -7.96
N ASP A 52 19.76 26.95 -8.88
CA ASP A 52 19.08 27.00 -10.18
C ASP A 52 17.93 25.96 -10.33
N GLU A 53 17.49 25.34 -9.22
CA GLU A 53 16.49 24.27 -9.22
C GLU A 53 15.32 24.59 -8.28
N ILE A 54 14.10 24.20 -8.69
CA ILE A 54 12.93 24.20 -7.80
C ILE A 54 12.65 22.75 -7.38
N VAL A 55 12.69 22.50 -6.07
CA VAL A 55 12.32 21.21 -5.48
C VAL A 55 10.88 21.29 -4.99
N VAL A 56 10.00 20.49 -5.59
CA VAL A 56 8.60 20.35 -5.19
C VAL A 56 8.43 19.02 -4.46
N CYS A 57 8.17 19.09 -3.15
CA CYS A 57 7.96 17.90 -2.33
C CYS A 57 6.47 17.60 -2.16
N SER A 58 6.05 16.40 -2.54
CA SER A 58 4.75 15.84 -2.20
C SER A 58 4.93 14.76 -1.13
N ARG A 59 4.02 14.68 -0.15
CA ARG A 59 4.01 13.61 0.84
C ARG A 59 2.95 12.59 0.46
N LEU A 60 3.35 11.33 0.42
CA LEU A 60 2.43 10.22 0.26
C LEU A 60 2.22 9.55 1.62
N ASP A 61 0.97 9.36 2.04
CA ASP A 61 0.68 8.61 3.27
C ASP A 61 1.16 7.16 3.09
N PRO A 62 1.81 6.54 4.10
CA PRO A 62 2.28 5.16 3.99
C PRO A 62 1.15 4.15 3.69
N ASN A 63 -0.10 4.46 4.05
CA ASN A 63 -1.25 3.61 3.70
C ASN A 63 -1.71 3.77 2.25
N GLU A 64 -1.33 4.85 1.56
CA GLU A 64 -1.66 5.12 0.14
C GLU A 64 -0.58 4.63 -0.83
N GLN A 65 0.57 4.16 -0.31
CA GLN A 65 1.63 3.58 -1.14
C GLN A 65 1.14 2.34 -1.93
N PHE A 66 0.20 1.60 -1.35
CA PHE A 66 -0.36 0.41 -1.98
C PHE A 66 -1.68 0.73 -2.68
N ARG A 67 -1.79 0.33 -3.95
CA ARG A 67 -3.05 0.38 -4.71
C ARG A 67 -4.19 -0.38 -4.03
N VAL A 68 -3.86 -1.40 -3.24
CA VAL A 68 -4.84 -2.19 -2.49
C VAL A 68 -5.07 -1.57 -1.12
N PRO A 69 -6.32 -1.14 -0.81
CA PRO A 69 -6.68 -0.63 0.51
C PRO A 69 -6.27 -1.59 1.62
N LYS A 70 -5.85 -1.06 2.78
CA LYS A 70 -5.39 -1.86 3.93
C LYS A 70 -6.39 -2.95 4.35
N GLN A 71 -7.69 -2.67 4.22
CA GLN A 71 -8.77 -3.59 4.52
C GLN A 71 -8.80 -4.82 3.60
N LEU A 72 -8.27 -4.69 2.38
CA LEU A 72 -8.23 -5.75 1.35
C LEU A 72 -6.85 -6.43 1.26
N ARG A 73 -5.85 -6.01 2.05
CA ARG A 73 -4.52 -6.63 2.07
C ARG A 73 -4.51 -7.97 2.80
N ARG A 74 -5.36 -8.13 3.80
CA ARG A 74 -5.58 -9.44 4.42
C ARG A 74 -6.26 -10.32 3.38
N PRO A 75 -5.75 -11.52 3.06
CA PRO A 75 -6.51 -12.46 2.25
C PRO A 75 -7.82 -12.73 3.00
N PRO A 76 -8.98 -12.29 2.50
CA PRO A 76 -10.23 -12.73 3.09
C PRO A 76 -10.28 -14.25 2.90
N GLU A 77 -10.78 -14.97 3.91
CA GLU A 77 -11.22 -16.35 3.71
C GLU A 77 -12.09 -16.35 2.44
N VAL A 78 -11.61 -16.96 1.36
CA VAL A 78 -12.30 -16.87 0.07
C VAL A 78 -13.62 -17.61 0.25
N PRO A 79 -14.77 -16.90 0.23
CA PRO A 79 -16.02 -17.54 0.55
C PRO A 79 -16.31 -18.61 -0.51
N ALA A 80 -17.03 -19.67 -0.15
CA ALA A 80 -17.17 -20.87 -0.99
C ALA A 80 -17.61 -20.56 -2.44
N GLN A 81 -18.44 -19.54 -2.63
CA GLN A 81 -18.90 -19.06 -3.95
C GLN A 81 -17.81 -18.44 -4.83
N ASN A 82 -16.75 -17.90 -4.23
CA ASN A 82 -15.63 -17.23 -4.93
C ASN A 82 -14.41 -18.15 -5.08
N GLN A 83 -14.51 -19.43 -4.70
CA GLN A 83 -13.43 -20.38 -4.87
C GLN A 83 -13.14 -20.63 -6.36
N SER A 84 -11.85 -20.61 -6.71
CA SER A 84 -11.40 -20.89 -8.06
C SER A 84 -11.93 -22.25 -8.53
N TRP A 85 -12.20 -22.38 -9.83
CA TRP A 85 -12.67 -23.65 -10.38
C TRP A 85 -11.68 -24.79 -10.11
N VAL A 86 -10.37 -24.50 -10.14
CA VAL A 86 -9.30 -25.48 -9.85
C VAL A 86 -9.43 -26.05 -8.43
N ASN A 87 -9.68 -25.21 -7.43
CA ASN A 87 -9.88 -25.66 -6.04
C ASN A 87 -11.16 -26.51 -5.91
N ARG A 88 -12.22 -26.13 -6.62
CA ARG A 88 -13.49 -26.88 -6.61
C ARG A 88 -13.36 -28.23 -7.31
N ALA A 89 -12.67 -28.29 -8.44
CA ALA A 89 -12.46 -29.52 -9.21
C ALA A 89 -11.77 -30.60 -8.37
N ALA A 90 -10.74 -30.23 -7.59
CA ALA A 90 -10.07 -31.17 -6.68
C ALA A 90 -11.02 -31.75 -5.61
N THR A 91 -11.97 -30.94 -5.11
CA THR A 91 -12.99 -31.41 -4.16
C THR A 91 -13.99 -32.35 -4.83
N VAL A 92 -14.45 -32.02 -6.03
CA VAL A 92 -15.39 -32.86 -6.80
C VAL A 92 -14.76 -34.22 -7.12
N ASP A 93 -13.50 -34.24 -7.58
CA ASP A 93 -12.77 -35.48 -7.85
C ASP A 93 -12.65 -36.35 -6.59
N ARG A 94 -12.23 -35.75 -5.47
CA ARG A 94 -12.13 -36.46 -4.19
C ARG A 94 -13.45 -37.08 -3.76
N VAL A 95 -14.58 -36.37 -3.90
CA VAL A 95 -15.91 -36.91 -3.58
C VAL A 95 -16.25 -38.08 -4.50
N GLY A 96 -16.01 -37.96 -5.81
CA GLY A 96 -16.23 -39.05 -6.77
C GLY A 96 -15.41 -40.30 -6.45
N ARG A 97 -14.13 -40.13 -6.10
CA ARG A 97 -13.25 -41.24 -5.70
C ARG A 97 -13.72 -41.95 -4.42
N VAL A 98 -14.14 -41.19 -3.41
CA VAL A 98 -14.71 -41.75 -2.17
C VAL A 98 -16.01 -42.50 -2.49
N ALA A 99 -16.92 -41.90 -3.28
CA ALA A 99 -18.16 -42.56 -3.67
C ALA A 99 -17.92 -43.84 -4.48
N GLY A 100 -16.88 -43.86 -5.32
CA GLY A 100 -16.49 -45.01 -6.13
C GLY A 100 -15.76 -46.13 -5.37
N GLY A 101 -15.48 -45.97 -4.07
CA GLY A 101 -14.82 -47.02 -3.28
C GLY A 101 -13.38 -47.32 -3.65
N LEU A 102 -12.69 -46.34 -4.27
CA LEU A 102 -11.32 -46.52 -4.68
C LEU A 102 -10.39 -46.77 -3.47
N PRO A 103 -9.31 -47.54 -3.64
CA PRO A 103 -8.28 -47.66 -2.61
C PRO A 103 -7.74 -46.30 -2.16
N ASN A 104 -7.26 -46.22 -0.92
CA ASN A 104 -6.77 -44.98 -0.30
C ASN A 104 -7.83 -43.87 -0.19
N THR A 105 -9.12 -44.22 -0.22
CA THR A 105 -10.22 -43.30 0.06
C THR A 105 -10.93 -43.77 1.31
N CYS A 106 -11.31 -42.88 2.24
CA CYS A 106 -12.05 -43.28 3.45
C CYS A 106 -13.52 -43.56 3.11
N SER A 107 -13.75 -44.55 2.25
CA SER A 107 -15.06 -44.93 1.74
C SER A 107 -15.59 -46.17 2.46
N PRO A 108 -16.90 -46.23 2.80
CA PRO A 108 -17.49 -47.45 3.37
C PRO A 108 -17.67 -48.57 2.33
N VAL A 109 -17.45 -48.31 1.04
CA VAL A 109 -17.59 -49.31 -0.03
C VAL A 109 -16.23 -49.84 -0.49
N GLY A 110 -16.14 -51.17 -0.62
CA GLY A 110 -14.95 -51.85 -1.14
C GLY A 110 -13.71 -51.77 -0.22
N ALA A 111 -12.51 -51.77 -0.83
CA ALA A 111 -11.23 -51.71 -0.11
C ALA A 111 -10.83 -50.30 0.35
N GLY A 112 -11.62 -49.27 0.02
CA GLY A 112 -11.36 -47.90 0.41
C GLY A 112 -11.23 -47.75 1.93
N GLY A 113 -12.25 -48.13 2.69
CA GLY A 113 -12.28 -47.93 4.14
C GLY A 113 -11.13 -48.60 4.89
N ALA A 114 -10.70 -49.79 4.43
CA ALA A 114 -9.58 -50.52 5.03
C ALA A 114 -8.22 -49.83 4.81
N THR A 115 -8.06 -49.08 3.73
CA THR A 115 -6.76 -48.52 3.32
C THR A 115 -6.68 -46.99 3.43
N GLY A 116 -7.81 -46.28 3.45
CA GLY A 116 -7.86 -44.84 3.24
C GLY A 116 -8.15 -43.95 4.44
N CYS A 117 -8.73 -44.47 5.54
CA CYS A 117 -9.15 -43.61 6.66
C CYS A 117 -7.98 -43.03 7.46
N GLY A 118 -6.91 -43.80 7.67
CA GLY A 118 -5.68 -43.26 8.29
C GLY A 118 -5.02 -42.17 7.45
N VAL A 119 -5.00 -42.35 6.12
CA VAL A 119 -4.48 -41.35 5.17
C VAL A 119 -5.32 -40.06 5.23
N ALA A 120 -6.64 -40.19 5.24
CA ALA A 120 -7.55 -39.04 5.34
C ALA A 120 -7.34 -38.25 6.65
N ALA A 121 -7.19 -38.95 7.78
CA ALA A 121 -6.89 -38.32 9.07
C ALA A 121 -5.54 -37.59 9.07
N GLY A 122 -4.50 -38.19 8.49
CA GLY A 122 -3.18 -37.56 8.36
C GLY A 122 -3.21 -36.30 7.48
N GLN A 123 -3.97 -36.34 6.38
CA GLN A 123 -4.17 -35.17 5.51
C GLN A 123 -4.92 -34.04 6.22
N ALA A 124 -5.97 -34.36 6.98
CA ALA A 124 -6.73 -33.38 7.76
C ALA A 124 -5.82 -32.70 8.79
N TRP A 125 -5.05 -33.48 9.56
CA TRP A 125 -4.07 -32.94 10.51
C TRP A 125 -3.03 -32.04 9.85
N ALA A 126 -2.50 -32.44 8.69
CA ALA A 126 -1.53 -31.63 7.95
C ALA A 126 -2.16 -30.32 7.46
N ALA A 127 -3.41 -30.35 7.00
CA ALA A 127 -4.14 -29.16 6.54
C ALA A 127 -4.39 -28.17 7.69
N GLU A 128 -4.80 -28.66 8.86
CA GLU A 128 -4.98 -27.84 10.08
C GLU A 128 -3.66 -27.17 10.48
N ARG A 129 -2.54 -27.91 10.45
CA ARG A 129 -1.21 -27.36 10.75
C ARG A 129 -0.81 -26.27 9.77
N GLN A 130 -1.13 -26.42 8.49
CA GLN A 130 -0.84 -25.40 7.48
C GLN A 130 -1.73 -24.16 7.67
N GLN A 131 -3.02 -24.35 8.00
CA GLN A 131 -3.93 -23.25 8.32
C GLN A 131 -3.40 -22.44 9.51
N ALA A 132 -3.03 -23.10 10.61
CA ALA A 132 -2.45 -22.44 11.78
C ALA A 132 -1.18 -21.64 11.45
N ARG A 133 -0.31 -22.14 10.56
CA ARG A 133 0.87 -21.37 10.09
C ARG A 133 0.47 -20.14 9.29
N ARG A 134 -0.48 -20.27 8.35
CA ARG A 134 -0.98 -19.13 7.56
C ARG A 134 -1.65 -18.07 8.42
N GLU A 135 -2.36 -18.48 9.47
CA GLU A 135 -2.95 -17.56 10.45
C GLU A 135 -1.89 -16.80 11.26
N GLN A 136 -0.81 -17.48 11.66
CA GLN A 136 0.33 -16.86 12.34
C GLN A 136 1.06 -15.87 11.42
N GLU A 137 1.29 -16.24 10.16
CA GLU A 137 1.90 -15.38 9.14
C GLU A 137 1.01 -14.17 8.80
N ALA A 138 -0.32 -14.36 8.74
CA ALA A 138 -1.27 -13.29 8.50
C ALA A 138 -1.43 -12.33 9.70
N GLY A 139 -1.06 -12.77 10.91
CA GLY A 139 -1.07 -11.96 12.13
C GLY A 139 0.27 -11.30 12.46
N ALA A 140 1.36 -11.68 11.79
CA ALA A 140 2.68 -11.08 12.02
C ALA A 140 2.74 -9.67 11.39
N PRO A 141 3.13 -8.63 12.15
CA PRO A 141 3.35 -7.30 11.58
C PRO A 141 4.46 -7.36 10.52
N GLU A 142 4.17 -6.81 9.35
CA GLU A 142 5.03 -6.71 8.18
C GLU A 142 6.32 -5.93 8.49
N THR A 143 7.35 -6.62 8.98
CA THR A 143 8.75 -6.21 8.88
C THR A 143 9.43 -7.16 7.90
N ARG A 144 9.11 -6.99 6.61
CA ARG A 144 9.85 -7.65 5.52
C ARG A 144 10.54 -6.55 4.72
N THR A 145 11.68 -6.10 5.23
CA THR A 145 12.56 -5.11 4.60
C THR A 145 13.65 -5.79 3.78
N ASP A 146 13.30 -6.84 3.06
CA ASP A 146 14.23 -7.68 2.32
C ASP A 146 13.73 -7.80 0.88
N ILE A 147 13.75 -6.65 0.22
CA ILE A 147 13.99 -6.57 -1.21
C ILE A 147 15.28 -5.77 -1.32
N ASP A 148 16.41 -6.47 -1.31
CA ASP A 148 17.70 -5.91 -1.69
C ASP A 148 17.59 -5.42 -3.13
N VAL A 149 17.43 -4.12 -3.31
CA VAL A 149 17.60 -3.47 -4.60
C VAL A 149 19.11 -3.41 -4.83
N GLU A 150 19.64 -4.36 -5.60
CA GLU A 150 21.00 -4.29 -6.12
C GLU A 150 21.18 -2.96 -6.87
N GLU A 151 22.00 -2.08 -6.30
CA GLU A 151 22.33 -0.77 -6.83
C GLU A 151 23.27 -0.93 -8.02
N GLU A 152 22.72 -0.90 -9.24
CA GLU A 152 23.48 -0.87 -10.48
C GLU A 152 24.15 0.52 -10.63
N PRO A 153 25.49 0.62 -10.74
CA PRO A 153 26.17 1.90 -10.82
C PRO A 153 25.94 2.54 -12.20
N GLN A 154 25.30 3.71 -12.19
CA GLN A 154 25.04 4.55 -13.36
C GLN A 154 26.32 4.82 -14.18
N ARG A 155 26.28 4.54 -15.48
CA ARG A 155 27.28 4.94 -16.48
C ARG A 155 26.75 6.10 -17.30
#